data_AF-A0A411D494-F1
#
_entry.id   AF-A0A411D494-F1
#
_cell.length_a   1.000
_cell.length_b   1.000
_cell.length_c   1.000
_cell.angle_alpha   90.00
_cell.angle_beta   90.00
_cell.angle_gamma   90.00
#
_symmetry.space_group_name_H-M   'P 1'
#
loop_
_entity.id
_entity.type
_entity.pdbx_description
1 polymer ?
#
loop_
_entity_poly.entity_id
_entity_poly.type
_entity_poly.pdbx_seq_one_letter_code
_entity_poly.pdbx_strand_id
1 'polypeptide(L)'
;SDWLGWEVNVAGGCELDALDDIQPTYILAAAKMGRLSGCARLLPALGPTMVANVFPSLLSAGQLNAHSSMVESSRFWVDTSLADGRGEGPIQEGTVA
;
A
#
# COMPACT_ATOMS: atom_id res chain seq x y z
N SER A 1 16.64 -6.19 -3.52
CA SER A 1 17.08 -5.87 -2.15
C SER A 1 16.38 -4.59 -1.69
N ASP A 2 15.08 -4.53 -1.42
CA ASP A 2 14.09 -5.40 -0.73
C ASP A 2 14.24 -5.44 0.78
N TRP A 3 13.89 -4.31 1.39
CA TRP A 3 13.91 -4.00 2.82
C TRP A 3 13.07 -4.93 3.71
N LEU A 4 12.32 -5.87 3.14
CA LEU A 4 11.50 -6.82 3.90
C LEU A 4 11.52 -8.26 3.32
N GLY A 5 12.46 -8.59 2.43
CA GLY A 5 12.56 -9.93 1.84
C GLY A 5 11.37 -10.33 0.95
N TRP A 6 10.64 -9.34 0.43
CA TRP A 6 9.47 -9.54 -0.43
C TRP A 6 9.85 -9.32 -1.90
N GLU A 7 9.46 -10.26 -2.76
CA GLU A 7 9.67 -10.20 -4.20
C GLU A 7 8.67 -9.23 -4.84
N VAL A 8 9.12 -8.03 -5.18
CA VAL A 8 8.38 -7.08 -6.02
C VAL A 8 8.88 -7.17 -7.45
N ASN A 9 7.95 -7.38 -8.39
CA ASN A 9 8.29 -7.24 -9.80
C ASN A 9 8.09 -5.78 -10.22
N VAL A 10 9.15 -5.15 -10.71
CA VAL A 10 9.07 -3.78 -11.24
C VAL A 10 8.87 -3.87 -12.76
N ALA A 11 7.64 -3.63 -13.21
CA ALA A 11 7.32 -3.57 -14.63
C ALA A 11 6.92 -2.12 -15.00
N GLY A 12 7.68 -1.48 -15.89
CA GLY A 12 7.37 -0.13 -16.36
C GLY A 12 7.36 0.96 -15.27
N GLY A 13 8.08 0.76 -14.17
CA GLY A 13 8.10 1.67 -13.01
C GLY A 13 6.95 1.45 -12.02
N CYS A 14 6.11 0.44 -12.24
CA CYS A 14 5.07 0.02 -11.30
C CYS A 14 5.53 -1.24 -10.57
N GLU A 15 5.49 -1.21 -9.24
CA GLU A 15 5.73 -2.38 -8.40
C GLU A 15 4.44 -3.23 -8.34
N LEU A 16 4.51 -4.46 -8.83
CA LEU A 16 3.43 -5.43 -8.80
C LEU A 16 3.78 -6.59 -7.87
N ASP A 17 2.78 -7.14 -7.19
CA ASP A 17 2.86 -8.36 -6.41
C ASP A 17 1.66 -9.30 -6.65
N ALA A 18 1.70 -10.49 -6.05
CA ALA A 18 0.66 -11.51 -6.20
C ALA A 18 -0.73 -11.07 -5.66
N LEU A 19 -0.81 -10.04 -4.83
CA LEU A 19 -2.08 -9.48 -4.35
C LEU A 19 -2.70 -8.52 -5.38
N ASP A 20 -1.99 -8.15 -6.46
CA ASP A 20 -2.58 -7.43 -7.58
C ASP A 20 -3.40 -8.36 -8.51
N ASP A 21 -3.10 -9.66 -8.50
CA ASP A 21 -3.83 -10.67 -9.28
C ASP A 21 -5.20 -11.05 -8.68
N ILE A 22 -5.45 -10.71 -7.41
CA ILE A 22 -6.71 -11.00 -6.71
C ILE A 22 -7.75 -9.87 -6.84
N GLN A 23 -7.66 -9.08 -7.91
CA GLN A 23 -8.59 -7.99 -8.22
C GLN A 23 -8.82 -7.03 -7.04
N PRO A 24 -7.76 -6.41 -6.51
CA PRO A 24 -7.90 -5.45 -5.42
C PRO A 24 -8.65 -4.20 -5.88
N THR A 25 -9.18 -3.45 -4.92
CA THR A 25 -9.75 -2.12 -5.20
C THR A 25 -8.66 -1.07 -5.07
N TYR A 26 -8.50 -0.19 -6.06
CA TYR A 26 -7.59 0.96 -5.94
C TYR A 26 -8.36 2.26 -5.77
N ILE A 27 -7.85 3.11 -4.88
CA ILE A 27 -8.18 4.52 -4.84
C ILE A 27 -7.08 5.24 -5.62
N LEU A 28 -7.48 6.02 -6.64
CA LEU A 28 -6.59 6.83 -7.44
C LEU A 28 -6.92 8.31 -7.19
N ALA A 29 -5.92 9.09 -6.80
CA ALA A 29 -6.01 10.54 -6.73
C ALA A 29 -5.50 11.13 -8.05
N ALA A 30 -6.32 11.94 -8.71
CA ALA A 30 -5.97 12.62 -9.95
C ALA A 30 -5.90 14.13 -9.73
N ALA A 31 -4.81 14.74 -10.20
CA ALA A 31 -4.63 16.16 -10.32
C ALA A 31 -5.21 16.70 -11.64
N LYS A 32 -5.02 18.00 -11.87
CA LYS A 32 -5.42 18.67 -13.12
C LYS A 32 -4.84 17.94 -14.33
N MET A 33 -5.60 17.98 -15.43
CA MET A 33 -5.23 17.35 -16.70
C MET A 33 -5.07 15.82 -16.65
N GLY A 34 -5.65 15.15 -15.65
CA GLY A 34 -5.66 13.69 -15.56
C GLY A 34 -4.32 13.07 -15.13
N ARG A 35 -3.38 13.88 -14.61
CA ARG A 35 -2.15 13.37 -14.00
C ARG A 35 -2.48 12.72 -12.66
N LEU A 36 -2.00 11.51 -12.40
CA LEU A 36 -2.13 10.90 -11.08
C LEU A 36 -1.27 11.65 -10.06
N SER A 37 -1.86 11.98 -8.91
CA SER A 37 -1.19 12.60 -7.77
C SER A 37 -1.02 11.65 -6.59
N GLY A 38 -1.63 10.46 -6.65
CA GLY A 38 -1.47 9.45 -5.63
C GLY A 38 -2.31 8.20 -5.88
N CYS A 39 -2.02 7.14 -5.14
CA CYS A 39 -2.82 5.93 -5.11
C CYS A 39 -2.72 5.19 -3.77
N ALA A 40 -3.71 4.34 -3.52
CA ALA A 40 -3.68 3.32 -2.47
C ALA A 40 -4.45 2.09 -2.95
N ARG A 41 -3.97 0.91 -2.56
CA ARG A 41 -4.64 -0.38 -2.78
C ARG A 41 -5.43 -0.77 -1.54
N LEU A 42 -6.63 -1.30 -1.72
CA LEU A 42 -7.51 -1.82 -0.68
C LEU A 42 -7.81 -3.31 -0.92
N LEU A 43 -7.62 -4.10 0.12
CA LEU A 43 -7.89 -5.53 0.16
C LEU A 43 -8.93 -5.84 1.25
N PRO A 44 -9.97 -6.66 0.98
CA PRO A 44 -10.87 -7.15 2.03
C PRO A 44 -10.09 -7.95 3.08
N ALA A 45 -10.24 -7.64 4.36
CA ALA A 45 -9.45 -8.26 5.42
C ALA A 45 -9.72 -9.77 5.61
N LEU A 46 -10.87 -10.27 5.13
CA LEU A 46 -11.21 -11.70 5.14
C LEU A 46 -10.48 -12.50 4.05
N GLY A 47 -9.84 -11.84 3.09
CA GLY A 47 -9.07 -12.46 2.02
C GLY A 47 -7.56 -12.41 2.27
N PRO A 48 -6.76 -12.71 1.22
CA PRO A 48 -5.32 -12.50 1.28
C PRO A 48 -4.97 -11.02 1.47
N THR A 49 -4.04 -10.74 2.39
CA THR A 49 -3.59 -9.39 2.77
C THR A 49 -2.08 -9.36 2.98
N MET A 50 -1.46 -8.18 2.94
CA MET A 50 -0.04 -8.03 3.26
C MET A 50 0.25 -8.53 4.68
N VAL A 51 -0.51 -8.08 5.67
CA VAL A 51 -0.23 -8.41 7.08
C VAL A 51 -0.41 -9.90 7.38
N ALA A 52 -1.37 -10.57 6.74
CA ALA A 52 -1.62 -11.99 7.01
C ALA A 52 -0.74 -12.92 6.17
N ASN A 53 -0.42 -12.57 4.93
CA ASN A 53 0.26 -13.46 3.98
C ASN A 53 1.74 -13.15 3.81
N VAL A 54 2.15 -11.90 4.04
CA VAL A 54 3.49 -11.40 3.72
C VAL A 54 4.28 -11.10 4.98
N PHE A 55 3.63 -10.41 5.93
CA PHE A 55 4.22 -10.01 7.19
C PHE A 55 3.49 -10.61 8.41
N PRO A 56 3.23 -11.93 8.44
CA PRO A 56 2.48 -12.55 9.54
C PRO A 56 3.17 -12.39 10.89
N SER A 57 4.49 -12.16 10.91
CA SER A 57 5.26 -11.88 12.12
C SER A 57 4.86 -10.59 12.83
N LEU A 58 4.21 -9.65 12.15
CA LEU A 58 3.67 -8.43 12.77
C LEU A 58 2.41 -8.70 13.59
N LEU A 59 1.78 -9.86 13.42
CA LEU A 59 0.60 -10.26 14.17
C LEU A 59 1.04 -10.94 15.47
N SER A 60 0.79 -10.30 16.60
CA SER A 60 1.14 -10.84 17.92
C SER A 60 0.51 -12.22 18.21
N ALA A 61 -0.61 -12.55 17.56
CA ALA A 61 -1.28 -13.85 17.67
C ALA A 61 -1.05 -14.76 16.45
N GLY A 62 -0.21 -14.35 15.49
CA GLY A 62 0.02 -15.06 14.23
C GLY A 62 -1.16 -15.07 13.25
N GLN A 63 -2.28 -14.45 13.63
CA GLN A 63 -3.49 -14.38 12.80
C GLN A 63 -4.17 -13.01 12.92
N LEU A 64 -4.73 -12.54 11.80
CA LEU A 64 -5.57 -11.36 11.75
C LEU A 64 -7.00 -11.74 12.15
N ASN A 65 -7.51 -11.12 13.22
CA ASN A 65 -8.92 -11.22 13.60
C ASN A 65 -9.78 -10.35 12.67
N ALA A 66 -9.94 -10.79 11.43
CA ALA A 66 -10.59 -10.04 10.37
C ALA A 66 -12.12 -10.01 10.53
N HIS A 67 -12.73 -8.90 10.10
CA HIS A 67 -14.18 -8.70 10.05
C HIS A 67 -14.60 -8.40 8.60
N SER A 68 -15.85 -8.72 8.23
CA SER A 68 -16.35 -8.53 6.86
C SER A 68 -16.40 -7.07 6.40
N SER A 69 -16.42 -6.12 7.34
CA SER A 69 -16.38 -4.68 7.07
C SER A 69 -14.98 -4.07 7.16
N MET A 70 -13.93 -4.88 7.30
CA MET A 70 -12.55 -4.43 7.45
C MET A 70 -11.80 -4.53 6.13
N VAL A 71 -10.96 -3.54 5.86
CA VAL A 71 -10.08 -3.52 4.69
C VAL A 71 -8.65 -3.25 5.13
N GLU A 72 -7.69 -3.87 4.47
CA GLU A 72 -6.27 -3.50 4.56
C GLU A 72 -5.95 -2.51 3.44
N SER A 73 -5.26 -1.43 3.79
CA SER A 73 -4.68 -0.50 2.82
C SER A 73 -3.19 -0.73 2.64
N SER A 74 -2.72 -0.78 1.40
CA SER A 74 -1.31 -0.98 1.02
C SER A 74 -0.95 -0.17 -0.23
N ARG A 75 0.31 -0.24 -0.69
CA ARG A 75 0.79 0.44 -1.92
C ARG A 75 0.49 1.95 -1.95
N PHE A 76 0.69 2.62 -0.82
CA PHE A 76 0.53 4.07 -0.75
C PHE A 76 1.60 4.77 -1.57
N TRP A 77 1.17 5.61 -2.51
CA TRP A 77 2.05 6.45 -3.31
C TRP A 77 1.45 7.84 -3.47
N VAL A 78 2.30 8.85 -3.51
CA VAL A 78 1.93 10.26 -3.71
C VAL A 78 2.97 10.95 -4.57
N ASP A 79 2.53 11.78 -5.51
CA ASP A 79 3.42 12.63 -6.29
C ASP A 79 3.83 13.85 -5.45
N THR A 80 5.01 13.77 -4.85
CA THR A 80 5.56 14.83 -3.99
C THR A 80 5.94 16.09 -4.76
N SER A 81 6.06 16.02 -6.09
CA SER A 81 6.31 17.20 -6.94
C SER A 81 5.08 18.10 -7.07
N LEU A 82 3.89 17.62 -6.70
CA LEU A 82 2.64 18.38 -6.70
C LEU A 82 2.35 19.07 -5.35
N ALA A 83 3.22 18.92 -4.35
CA ALA A 83 3.03 19.39 -2.98
C ALA A 83 3.24 20.90 -2.77
N ASP A 84 3.11 21.72 -3.81
CA ASP A 84 3.36 23.17 -3.79
C ASP A 84 2.26 24.02 -3.09
N GLY A 85 1.55 23.50 -2.09
CA GLY A 85 0.51 24.33 -1.49
C GLY A 85 -0.26 23.93 -0.23
N ARG A 86 -0.05 22.78 0.43
CA ARG A 86 -0.77 22.49 1.69
C ARG A 86 0.01 21.59 2.65
N GLY A 87 0.51 22.20 3.72
CA GLY A 87 0.85 21.57 5.00
C GLY A 87 2.28 21.04 5.08
N GLU A 88 3.20 21.88 5.57
CA GLU A 88 4.44 21.41 6.18
C GLU A 88 4.10 20.57 7.42
N GLY A 89 4.03 19.26 7.22
CA GLY A 89 4.18 18.28 8.28
C GLY A 89 5.29 17.33 7.84
N PRO A 90 6.25 16.99 8.70
CA PRO A 90 7.27 16.01 8.35
C PRO A 90 6.57 14.70 8.00
N ILE A 91 6.68 14.30 6.73
CA ILE A 91 6.41 12.93 6.34
C ILE A 91 7.43 12.07 7.08
N GLN A 92 6.97 11.27 8.04
CA GLN A 92 7.83 10.27 8.66
C GLN A 92 8.19 9.27 7.57
N GLU A 93 9.41 9.38 7.04
CA GLU A 93 10.15 8.20 6.61
C GLU A 93 10.08 7.22 7.78
N GLY A 94 9.31 6.14 7.59
CA GLY A 94 9.14 5.09 8.58
C GLY A 94 10.45 4.35 8.78
N THR A 95 11.36 4.96 9.54
CA THR A 95 12.41 4.26 10.26
C THR A 95 11.75 3.60 11.45
N VAL A 96 11.54 2.29 11.38
CA VAL A 96 11.27 1.48 12.58
C VAL A 96 12.61 0.90 13.01
N ALA A 97 13.11 1.40 14.14
CA ALA A 97 14.27 0.87 14.86
C ALA A 97 13.98 -0.52 15.44
#